data_AF-A0A238VYQ4-F1
#
_entry.id   AF-A0A238VYQ4-F1
#
_cell.length_a   1.000
_cell.length_b   1.000
_cell.length_c   1.000
_cell.angle_alpha   90.00
_cell.angle_beta   90.00
_cell.angle_gamma   90.00
#
_symmetry.space_group_name_H-M   'P 1'
#
loop_
_entity.id
_entity.type
_entity.pdbx_description
1 polymer ?
#
loop_
_entity_poly.entity_id
_entity_poly.type
_entity_poly.pdbx_seq_one_letter_code
_entity_poly.pdbx_strand_id
1 'polypeptide(L)'
;MATPGTDVLLQKTDDELRYLVQHPELYHSSLVETALGELRRRGVSLPPATPPAPTHAHYTHHDQDDETPSGVGRWLPAAAIVLALSGAGYWLLAPKKPAATATKAVVAPKPIVLESVQATPLPAFEAEAAVQVRKMRQLLPAADRADTTAAGRYSRMARRYWLAENAGAHLTKQALDNKASTVFAGQVTIALDRISWFMKAKAYNQSLTPTMEARLTTMQQGLVIRRALLENLKSQYEMMGKFEFNRDLNRAELEASDISNEMLGIPTKRAPIQGNITEL
;
A
#
# COMPACT_ATOMS: atom_id res chain seq x y z
N MET A 1 -19.65 -26.56 -5.92
CA MET A 1 -18.79 -25.82 -4.97
C MET A 1 -19.70 -24.95 -4.13
N ALA A 2 -19.89 -25.30 -2.85
CA ALA A 2 -20.80 -24.63 -1.95
C ALA A 2 -20.07 -23.52 -1.18
N THR A 3 -20.63 -22.32 -1.20
CA THR A 3 -20.12 -21.14 -0.50
C THR A 3 -20.27 -21.33 1.02
N PRO A 4 -19.22 -21.30 1.84
CA PRO A 4 -19.29 -21.67 3.27
C PRO A 4 -19.96 -20.62 4.18
N GLY A 5 -20.72 -19.65 3.65
CA GLY A 5 -21.34 -18.56 4.44
C GLY A 5 -22.88 -18.51 4.40
N THR A 6 -23.53 -19.25 3.49
CA THR A 6 -24.97 -19.10 3.23
C THR A 6 -25.84 -19.75 4.31
N ASP A 7 -25.32 -20.76 5.01
CA ASP A 7 -26.08 -21.56 5.98
C ASP A 7 -26.26 -20.83 7.33
N VAL A 8 -25.29 -20.01 7.73
CA VAL A 8 -25.30 -19.28 9.01
C VAL A 8 -26.35 -18.15 9.02
N LEU A 9 -26.64 -17.53 7.88
CA LEU A 9 -27.61 -16.43 7.77
C LEU A 9 -29.06 -16.90 7.80
N LEU A 10 -29.32 -18.17 7.43
CA LEU A 10 -30.67 -18.76 7.51
C LEU A 10 -31.14 -18.92 8.96
N GLN A 11 -30.20 -19.12 9.89
CA GLN A 11 -30.48 -19.28 11.31
C GLN A 11 -30.66 -17.95 12.07
N LYS A 12 -30.41 -16.80 11.41
CA LYS A 12 -30.52 -15.47 12.04
C LYS A 12 -31.96 -14.95 12.06
N THR A 13 -32.29 -14.23 13.13
CA THR A 13 -33.58 -13.57 13.29
C THR A 13 -33.68 -12.32 12.42
N ASP A 14 -34.90 -11.84 12.17
CA ASP A 14 -35.12 -10.67 11.31
C ASP A 14 -34.48 -9.40 11.87
N ASP A 15 -34.39 -9.27 13.20
CA ASP A 15 -33.73 -8.14 13.86
C ASP A 15 -32.21 -8.19 13.69
N GLU A 16 -31.60 -9.37 13.75
CA GLU A 16 -30.17 -9.54 13.47
C GLU A 16 -29.85 -9.24 12.00
N LEU A 17 -30.71 -9.67 11.08
CA LEU A 17 -30.55 -9.35 9.66
C LEU A 17 -30.72 -7.84 9.41
N ARG A 18 -31.64 -7.16 10.10
CA ARG A 18 -31.76 -5.69 10.03
C ARG A 18 -30.52 -4.99 10.58
N TYR A 19 -29.93 -5.48 11.68
CA TYR A 19 -28.71 -4.92 12.25
C TYR A 19 -27.54 -4.98 11.28
N LEU A 20 -27.37 -6.10 10.56
CA LEU A 20 -26.35 -6.25 9.52
C LEU A 20 -26.50 -5.19 8.41
N VAL A 21 -27.74 -4.85 8.06
CA VAL A 21 -28.06 -3.85 7.02
C VAL A 21 -27.92 -2.42 7.52
N GLN A 22 -28.15 -2.18 8.82
CA GLN A 22 -28.02 -0.86 9.44
C GLN A 22 -26.56 -0.46 9.69
N HIS A 23 -25.65 -1.43 9.81
CA HIS A 23 -24.24 -1.21 10.08
C HIS A 23 -23.33 -1.80 8.98
N PRO A 24 -23.51 -1.41 7.70
CA PRO A 24 -22.73 -1.98 6.60
C PRO A 24 -21.23 -1.73 6.73
N GLU A 25 -20.81 -0.73 7.51
CA GLU A 25 -19.42 -0.40 7.82
C GLU A 25 -18.72 -1.45 8.69
N LEU A 26 -19.49 -2.24 9.45
CA LEU A 26 -18.96 -3.25 10.38
C LEU A 26 -18.85 -4.64 9.74
N TYR A 27 -19.43 -4.84 8.55
CA TYR A 27 -19.59 -6.14 7.92
C TYR A 27 -19.05 -6.16 6.49
N HIS A 28 -18.73 -7.37 6.01
CA HIS A 28 -18.33 -7.57 4.63
C HIS A 28 -19.52 -7.28 3.69
N SER A 29 -19.34 -6.49 2.64
CA SER A 29 -20.40 -6.15 1.67
C SER A 29 -21.21 -7.36 1.17
N SER A 30 -20.57 -8.50 0.90
CA SER A 30 -21.28 -9.73 0.51
C SER A 30 -22.25 -10.29 1.57
N LEU A 31 -21.95 -10.12 2.87
CA LEU A 31 -22.85 -10.49 3.97
C LEU A 31 -24.05 -9.54 4.06
N VAL A 32 -23.81 -8.24 3.85
CA VAL A 32 -24.86 -7.22 3.84
C VAL A 32 -25.80 -7.42 2.65
N GLU A 33 -25.26 -7.70 1.46
CA GLU A 33 -26.05 -8.01 0.26
C GLU A 33 -26.88 -9.30 0.42
N THR A 34 -26.30 -10.33 1.03
CA THR A 34 -27.02 -11.59 1.30
C THR A 34 -28.10 -11.39 2.37
N ALA A 35 -27.84 -10.61 3.42
CA ALA A 35 -28.82 -10.26 4.45
C ALA A 35 -29.98 -9.42 3.88
N LEU A 36 -29.69 -8.50 2.96
CA LEU A 36 -30.69 -7.76 2.19
C LEU A 36 -31.56 -8.68 1.33
N GLY A 37 -30.93 -9.68 0.68
CA GLY A 37 -31.63 -10.70 -0.10
C GLY A 37 -32.60 -11.53 0.75
N GLU A 38 -32.16 -11.96 1.93
CA GLU A 38 -32.97 -12.74 2.88
C GLU A 38 -34.10 -11.90 3.51
N LEU A 39 -33.87 -10.63 3.87
CA LEU A 39 -34.94 -9.74 4.36
C LEU A 39 -36.03 -9.51 3.30
N ARG A 40 -35.65 -9.35 2.03
CA ARG A 40 -36.62 -9.26 0.92
C ARG A 40 -37.39 -10.55 0.73
N ARG A 41 -36.72 -11.70 0.83
CA ARG A 41 -37.35 -13.02 0.76
C ARG A 41 -38.36 -13.24 1.89
N ARG A 42 -38.10 -12.67 3.08
CA ARG A 42 -38.98 -12.71 4.25
C ARG A 42 -40.07 -11.62 4.27
N GLY A 43 -40.12 -10.75 3.26
CA GLY A 43 -41.17 -9.72 3.14
C GLY A 43 -41.09 -8.60 4.19
N VAL A 44 -39.92 -8.41 4.83
CA VAL A 44 -39.73 -7.39 5.87
C VAL A 44 -39.48 -6.03 5.23
N SER A 45 -40.24 -5.01 5.64
CA SER A 45 -40.07 -3.63 5.16
C SER A 45 -38.75 -3.02 5.67
N LEU A 46 -37.96 -2.48 4.75
CA LEU A 46 -36.69 -1.79 5.02
C LEU A 46 -36.95 -0.29 5.22
N PRO A 47 -36.36 0.37 6.24
CA PRO A 47 -36.37 1.82 6.34
C PRO A 47 -35.58 2.48 5.19
N PRO A 48 -35.88 3.74 4.82
CA PRO A 48 -35.26 4.41 3.68
C PRO A 48 -33.74 4.50 3.83
N ALA A 49 -33.03 4.04 2.81
CA ALA A 49 -31.57 3.93 2.78
C ALA A 49 -30.90 5.31 2.87
N THR A 50 -29.94 5.45 3.77
CA THR A 50 -28.91 6.50 3.69
C THR A 50 -28.00 6.18 2.50
N PRO A 51 -27.62 7.16 1.66
CA PRO A 51 -26.90 6.90 0.42
C PRO A 51 -25.55 6.19 0.64
N PRO A 52 -25.13 5.32 -0.30
CA PRO A 52 -23.99 4.43 -0.11
C PRO A 52 -22.65 5.18 -0.11
N ALA A 53 -21.79 4.83 0.83
CA ALA A 53 -20.36 5.10 0.74
C ALA A 53 -19.73 4.20 -0.35
N PRO A 54 -18.69 4.67 -1.07
CA PRO A 54 -18.13 3.98 -2.22
C PRO A 54 -17.56 2.60 -1.86
N THR A 55 -17.92 1.62 -2.70
CA THR A 55 -17.49 0.23 -2.71
C THR A 55 -15.96 0.11 -2.76
N HIS A 56 -15.35 -0.37 -1.66
CA HIS A 56 -14.00 -0.92 -1.70
C HIS A 56 -14.08 -2.41 -2.01
N ALA A 57 -13.40 -2.82 -3.07
CA ALA A 57 -13.27 -4.22 -3.47
C ALA A 57 -12.63 -5.05 -2.36
N HIS A 58 -13.27 -6.17 -2.01
CA HIS A 58 -12.72 -7.17 -1.11
C HIS A 58 -11.60 -7.94 -1.81
N TYR A 59 -10.41 -7.89 -1.22
CA TYR A 59 -9.37 -8.87 -1.52
C TYR A 59 -9.65 -10.12 -0.67
N THR A 60 -9.84 -11.24 -1.35
CA THR A 60 -9.88 -12.59 -0.77
C THR A 60 -8.60 -12.85 0.00
N HIS A 61 -8.75 -13.16 1.29
CA HIS A 61 -7.72 -13.73 2.14
C HIS A 61 -7.45 -15.16 1.66
N HIS A 62 -6.29 -15.41 1.05
CA HIS A 62 -5.79 -16.77 0.93
C HIS A 62 -5.03 -17.10 2.21
N ASP A 63 -5.60 -18.00 3.01
CA ASP A 63 -4.81 -18.89 3.84
C ASP A 63 -3.84 -19.62 2.91
N GLN A 64 -2.56 -19.37 3.11
CA GLN A 64 -1.51 -20.11 2.42
C GLN A 64 -0.78 -20.88 3.50
N ASP A 65 -1.09 -22.18 3.50
CA ASP A 65 -0.48 -23.21 4.32
C ASP A 65 1.05 -23.11 4.28
N ASP A 66 1.66 -23.37 5.45
CA ASP A 66 3.08 -23.50 5.65
C ASP A 66 3.67 -24.59 4.74
N GLU A 67 4.28 -24.20 3.64
CA GLU A 67 5.18 -25.06 2.87
C GLU A 67 6.60 -24.49 2.95
N THR A 68 7.44 -25.14 3.76
CA THR A 68 8.89 -24.88 3.81
C THR A 68 9.56 -25.41 2.53
N PRO A 69 10.31 -24.60 1.77
CA PRO A 69 11.28 -25.15 0.84
C PRO A 69 12.65 -25.22 1.53
N SER A 70 13.06 -26.47 1.75
CA SER A 70 14.43 -26.92 1.93
C SER A 70 15.37 -26.35 0.85
N GLY A 71 16.59 -26.01 1.26
CA GLY A 71 17.57 -25.32 0.43
C GLY A 71 18.00 -26.01 -0.86
N VAL A 72 18.24 -25.19 -1.87
CA VAL A 72 19.14 -25.40 -3.01
C VAL A 72 19.63 -23.99 -3.38
N GLY A 73 20.90 -23.60 -3.40
CA GLY A 73 22.10 -24.39 -3.65
C GLY A 73 22.74 -23.98 -4.98
N ARG A 74 23.30 -22.75 -5.04
CA ARG A 74 24.50 -22.36 -5.83
C ARG A 74 24.73 -22.93 -7.25
N TRP A 75 23.91 -22.64 -8.27
CA TRP A 75 24.31 -22.77 -9.70
C TRP A 75 23.42 -21.75 -10.47
N LEU A 76 23.78 -20.93 -11.46
CA LEU A 76 24.92 -20.77 -12.36
C LEU A 76 24.70 -19.40 -13.07
N PRO A 77 25.64 -18.43 -13.01
CA PRO A 77 25.55 -17.18 -13.76
C PRO A 77 25.95 -17.37 -15.24
N ALA A 78 25.24 -18.23 -15.97
CA ALA A 78 25.57 -18.60 -17.35
C ALA A 78 24.41 -18.44 -18.37
N ALA A 79 23.22 -18.03 -17.93
CA ALA A 79 22.06 -17.84 -18.83
C ALA A 79 21.98 -16.45 -19.49
N ALA A 80 22.83 -15.49 -19.09
CA ALA A 80 22.73 -14.10 -19.53
C ALA A 80 23.41 -13.79 -20.90
N ILE A 81 24.26 -14.70 -21.42
CA ILE A 81 25.08 -14.41 -22.61
C ILE A 81 24.40 -14.86 -23.93
N VAL A 82 23.46 -15.82 -23.88
CA VAL A 82 22.78 -16.32 -25.09
C VAL A 82 21.63 -15.39 -25.53
N LEU A 83 20.97 -14.71 -24.61
CA LEU A 83 19.82 -13.84 -24.94
C LEU A 83 20.21 -12.50 -25.58
N ALA A 84 21.47 -12.08 -25.43
CA ALA A 84 21.98 -10.83 -26.00
C ALA A 84 22.33 -10.94 -27.50
N LEU A 85 22.60 -12.14 -28.02
CA LEU A 85 22.98 -12.36 -29.42
C LEU A 85 21.78 -12.63 -30.35
N SER A 86 20.63 -13.05 -29.82
CA SER A 86 19.41 -13.28 -30.61
C SER A 86 18.58 -12.01 -30.87
N GLY A 87 18.78 -10.92 -30.11
CA GLY A 87 18.04 -9.67 -30.26
C GLY A 87 18.52 -8.75 -31.39
N ALA A 88 19.81 -8.83 -31.76
CA ALA A 88 20.41 -7.92 -32.73
C ALA A 88 20.11 -8.27 -34.20
N GLY A 89 19.80 -9.54 -34.50
CA GLY A 89 19.54 -10.01 -35.87
C GLY A 89 18.16 -9.65 -36.41
N TYR A 90 17.14 -9.53 -35.54
CA TYR A 90 15.76 -9.34 -35.98
C TYR A 90 15.45 -7.91 -36.43
N TRP A 91 16.26 -6.93 -36.02
CA TRP A 91 16.06 -5.51 -36.41
C TRP A 91 16.66 -5.14 -37.78
N LEU A 92 17.51 -5.99 -38.36
CA LEU A 92 18.17 -5.74 -39.65
C LEU A 92 17.42 -6.33 -40.87
N LEU A 93 16.37 -7.14 -40.66
CA LEU A 93 15.63 -7.84 -41.71
C LEU A 93 14.14 -7.47 -41.78
N ALA A 94 13.71 -6.41 -41.09
CA ALA A 94 12.33 -5.94 -41.17
C ALA A 94 12.03 -5.34 -42.57
N PRO A 95 11.08 -5.90 -43.35
CA PRO A 95 10.74 -5.36 -44.66
C PRO A 95 10.06 -3.98 -44.52
N LYS A 96 10.57 -3.00 -45.30
CA LYS A 96 9.95 -1.67 -45.43
C LYS A 96 8.60 -1.81 -46.13
N LYS A 97 7.51 -1.55 -45.40
CA LYS A 97 6.16 -1.45 -45.98
C LYS A 97 6.12 -0.27 -46.98
N PRO A 98 5.58 -0.46 -48.20
CA PRO A 98 5.39 0.65 -49.11
C PRO A 98 4.29 1.59 -48.60
N ALA A 99 4.53 2.89 -48.77
CA ALA A 99 3.61 3.95 -48.43
C ALA A 99 2.34 3.84 -49.29
N ALA A 100 1.20 3.60 -48.63
CA ALA A 100 -0.11 3.69 -49.24
C ALA A 100 -0.61 5.13 -49.18
N THR A 101 -0.99 5.63 -50.34
CA THR A 101 -1.53 6.95 -50.65
C THR A 101 -2.72 7.31 -49.77
N ALA A 102 -2.72 8.53 -49.22
CA ALA A 102 -3.78 9.05 -48.37
C ALA A 102 -5.05 9.39 -49.20
N THR A 103 -6.06 8.52 -49.12
CA THR A 103 -7.45 8.92 -49.36
C THR A 103 -8.04 9.42 -48.04
N LYS A 104 -8.47 10.69 -48.00
CA LYS A 104 -9.25 11.27 -46.90
C LYS A 104 -10.57 10.49 -46.75
N ALA A 105 -10.59 9.54 -45.82
CA ALA A 105 -11.80 8.87 -45.40
C ALA A 105 -12.50 9.70 -44.31
N VAL A 106 -13.81 9.88 -44.47
CA VAL A 106 -14.71 10.49 -43.51
C VAL A 106 -14.53 9.81 -42.14
N VAL A 107 -14.34 10.62 -41.09
CA VAL A 107 -14.11 10.15 -39.72
C VAL A 107 -15.39 9.46 -39.22
N ALA A 108 -15.43 8.14 -39.33
CA ALA A 108 -16.33 7.32 -38.53
C ALA A 108 -15.88 7.38 -37.07
N PRO A 109 -16.80 7.37 -36.08
CA PRO A 109 -16.44 7.34 -34.67
C PRO A 109 -15.58 6.10 -34.41
N LYS A 110 -14.35 6.32 -33.90
CA LYS A 110 -13.44 5.22 -33.56
C LYS A 110 -14.15 4.28 -32.57
N PRO A 111 -14.18 2.97 -32.82
CA PRO A 111 -14.69 2.02 -31.84
C PRO A 111 -13.85 2.11 -30.56
N ILE A 112 -14.51 1.96 -29.41
CA ILE A 112 -13.86 1.95 -28.10
C ILE A 112 -12.97 0.70 -28.06
N VAL A 113 -11.66 0.88 -28.25
CA VAL A 113 -10.68 -0.19 -28.13
C VAL A 113 -10.21 -0.24 -26.68
N LEU A 114 -10.32 -1.40 -26.06
CA LEU A 114 -9.75 -1.65 -24.74
C LEU A 114 -8.23 -1.66 -24.88
N GLU A 115 -7.57 -0.60 -24.45
CA GLU A 115 -6.12 -0.54 -24.36
C GLU A 115 -5.67 -1.33 -23.12
N SER A 116 -4.83 -2.34 -23.32
CA SER A 116 -4.20 -3.05 -22.21
C SER A 116 -3.22 -2.10 -21.52
N VAL A 117 -3.61 -1.55 -20.39
CA VAL A 117 -2.72 -0.76 -19.54
C VAL A 117 -1.71 -1.72 -18.91
N GLN A 118 -0.43 -1.53 -19.20
CA GLN A 118 0.63 -2.30 -18.55
C GLN A 118 0.68 -1.91 -17.07
N ALA A 119 0.11 -2.76 -16.22
CA ALA A 119 0.12 -2.57 -14.78
C ALA A 119 1.52 -2.91 -14.23
N THR A 120 2.28 -1.89 -13.84
CA THR A 120 3.48 -2.11 -13.02
C THR A 120 3.01 -2.28 -11.58
N PRO A 121 3.14 -3.47 -10.96
CA PRO A 121 2.68 -3.68 -9.59
C PRO A 121 3.51 -2.87 -8.60
N LEU A 122 2.89 -2.47 -7.48
CA LEU A 122 3.63 -1.91 -6.35
C LEU A 122 4.54 -3.01 -5.77
N PRO A 123 5.84 -2.76 -5.54
CA PRO A 123 6.70 -3.77 -4.95
C PRO A 123 6.20 -4.22 -3.57
N ALA A 124 6.49 -5.47 -3.18
CA ALA A 124 6.06 -5.99 -1.88
C ALA A 124 6.81 -5.36 -0.70
N PHE A 125 8.08 -4.99 -0.89
CA PHE A 125 9.02 -4.45 0.12
C PHE A 125 9.34 -5.36 1.32
N GLU A 126 8.91 -6.63 1.31
CA GLU A 126 9.10 -7.56 2.43
C GLU A 126 10.57 -7.83 2.77
N ALA A 127 11.41 -8.07 1.76
CA ALA A 127 12.84 -8.32 1.97
C ALA A 127 13.55 -7.11 2.57
N GLU A 128 13.23 -5.91 2.09
CA GLU A 128 13.78 -4.65 2.59
C GLU A 128 13.30 -4.38 4.02
N ALA A 129 12.01 -4.54 4.28
CA ALA A 129 11.41 -4.39 5.61
C ALA A 129 12.03 -5.37 6.61
N ALA A 130 12.29 -6.63 6.22
CA ALA A 130 12.94 -7.61 7.09
C ALA A 130 14.36 -7.17 7.51
N VAL A 131 15.13 -6.58 6.59
CA VAL A 131 16.46 -6.05 6.88
C VAL A 131 16.37 -4.86 7.84
N GLN A 132 15.46 -3.94 7.58
CA GLN A 132 15.24 -2.75 8.40
C GLN A 132 14.78 -3.12 9.82
N VAL A 133 13.81 -4.03 9.96
CA VAL A 133 13.34 -4.54 11.26
C VAL A 133 14.47 -5.20 12.05
N ARG A 134 15.31 -6.02 11.38
CA ARG A 134 16.48 -6.63 12.03
C ARG A 134 17.44 -5.57 12.55
N LYS A 135 17.75 -4.54 11.76
CA LYS A 135 18.61 -3.42 12.17
C LYS A 135 18.02 -2.68 13.37
N MET A 136 16.73 -2.38 13.34
CA MET A 136 16.04 -1.72 14.44
C MET A 136 16.08 -2.51 15.73
N ARG A 137 15.89 -3.83 15.65
CA ARG A 137 15.98 -4.71 16.81
C ARG A 137 17.39 -4.69 17.41
N GLN A 138 18.43 -4.61 16.59
CA GLN A 138 19.82 -4.52 17.07
C GLN A 138 20.11 -3.20 17.79
N LEU A 139 19.39 -2.12 17.46
CA LEU A 139 19.51 -0.80 18.09
C LEU A 139 18.77 -0.69 19.44
N LEU A 140 18.08 -1.73 19.88
CA LEU A 140 17.44 -1.73 21.20
C LEU A 140 18.46 -2.00 22.31
N PRO A 141 18.27 -1.40 23.51
CA PRO A 141 19.03 -1.76 24.70
C PRO A 141 19.08 -3.28 24.95
N ALA A 142 20.16 -3.77 25.54
CA ALA A 142 20.32 -5.22 25.78
C ALA A 142 19.18 -5.81 26.64
N ALA A 143 18.71 -5.04 27.64
CA ALA A 143 17.58 -5.43 28.49
C ALA A 143 16.28 -5.59 27.66
N ASP A 144 15.98 -4.64 26.78
CA ASP A 144 14.82 -4.69 25.88
C ASP A 144 14.92 -5.83 24.85
N ARG A 145 16.14 -6.16 24.40
CA ARG A 145 16.36 -7.29 23.47
C ARG A 145 16.17 -8.65 24.14
N ALA A 146 16.41 -8.74 25.45
CA ALA A 146 16.26 -9.97 26.22
C ALA A 146 14.79 -10.35 26.44
N ASP A 147 13.89 -9.36 26.52
CA ASP A 147 12.44 -9.60 26.51
C ASP A 147 11.97 -9.98 25.10
N THR A 148 11.99 -11.29 24.81
CA THR A 148 11.60 -11.84 23.51
C THR A 148 10.12 -11.59 23.16
N THR A 149 9.26 -11.39 24.16
CA THR A 149 7.83 -11.17 23.95
C THR A 149 7.56 -9.73 23.52
N ALA A 150 8.07 -8.76 24.28
CA ALA A 150 7.96 -7.34 23.92
C ALA A 150 8.74 -7.04 22.63
N ALA A 151 9.97 -7.55 22.48
CA ALA A 151 10.75 -7.40 21.25
C ALA A 151 10.08 -8.03 20.03
N GLY A 152 9.36 -9.15 20.22
CA GLY A 152 8.55 -9.77 19.17
C GLY A 152 7.36 -8.90 18.74
N ARG A 153 6.59 -8.36 19.70
CA ARG A 153 5.50 -7.40 19.43
C ARG A 153 6.01 -6.15 18.73
N TYR A 154 7.11 -5.58 19.22
CA TYR A 154 7.77 -4.44 18.60
C TYR A 154 8.20 -4.73 17.16
N SER A 155 8.81 -5.90 16.90
CA SER A 155 9.24 -6.28 15.54
C SER A 155 8.06 -6.40 14.57
N ARG A 156 6.90 -6.88 15.03
CA ARG A 156 5.66 -6.92 14.21
C ARG A 156 5.15 -5.51 13.88
N MET A 157 5.18 -4.60 14.84
CA MET A 157 4.83 -3.20 14.62
C MET A 157 5.82 -2.50 13.68
N ALA A 158 7.12 -2.74 13.86
CA ALA A 158 8.16 -2.22 12.99
C ALA A 158 8.01 -2.74 11.55
N ARG A 159 7.63 -4.02 11.34
CA ARG A 159 7.33 -4.55 10.00
C ARG A 159 6.17 -3.78 9.34
N ARG A 160 5.08 -3.54 10.06
CA ARG A 160 3.93 -2.76 9.54
C ARG A 160 4.36 -1.35 9.15
N TYR A 161 5.17 -0.70 9.99
CA TYR A 161 5.75 0.60 9.69
C TYR A 161 6.57 0.57 8.41
N TRP A 162 7.54 -0.34 8.27
CA TRP A 162 8.41 -0.38 7.10
C TRP A 162 7.70 -0.76 5.81
N LEU A 163 6.69 -1.64 5.86
CA LEU A 163 5.89 -1.94 4.67
C LEU A 163 5.08 -0.73 4.20
N ALA A 164 4.63 0.13 5.12
CA ALA A 164 3.96 1.38 4.81
C ALA A 164 4.94 2.44 4.32
N GLU A 165 6.03 2.65 5.04
CA GLU A 165 7.03 3.68 4.75
C GLU A 165 7.79 3.39 3.44
N ASN A 166 8.21 2.16 3.18
CA ASN A 166 8.90 1.82 1.92
C ASN A 166 7.97 2.01 0.71
N ALA A 167 6.69 1.64 0.84
CA ALA A 167 5.70 1.89 -0.20
C ALA A 167 5.48 3.40 -0.41
N GLY A 168 5.35 4.16 0.67
CA GLY A 168 5.19 5.61 0.62
C GLY A 168 6.41 6.31 0.01
N ALA A 169 7.62 5.99 0.46
CA ALA A 169 8.87 6.54 -0.04
C ALA A 169 9.09 6.21 -1.53
N HIS A 170 8.77 4.98 -1.95
CA HIS A 170 8.82 4.60 -3.36
C HIS A 170 7.87 5.45 -4.22
N LEU A 171 6.63 5.65 -3.78
CA LEU A 171 5.65 6.46 -4.50
C LEU A 171 6.02 7.95 -4.50
N THR A 172 6.53 8.48 -3.39
CA THR A 172 7.05 9.84 -3.39
C THR A 172 8.22 9.99 -4.35
N LYS A 173 9.14 9.02 -4.40
CA LYS A 173 10.25 9.02 -5.36
C LYS A 173 9.77 8.97 -6.80
N GLN A 174 8.75 8.15 -7.10
CA GLN A 174 8.14 8.15 -8.44
C GLN A 174 7.55 9.51 -8.82
N ALA A 175 6.92 10.20 -7.87
CA ALA A 175 6.39 11.54 -8.09
C ALA A 175 7.51 12.58 -8.31
N LEU A 176 8.56 12.55 -7.48
CA LEU A 176 9.74 13.41 -7.60
C LEU A 176 10.46 13.22 -8.94
N ASP A 177 10.60 11.97 -9.37
CA ASP A 177 11.24 11.61 -10.64
C ASP A 177 10.33 11.85 -11.86
N ASN A 178 9.08 12.26 -11.65
CA ASN A 178 8.03 12.37 -12.66
C ASN A 178 7.83 11.06 -13.47
N LYS A 179 7.90 9.92 -12.78
CA LYS A 179 7.77 8.55 -13.32
C LYS A 179 6.47 7.87 -12.87
N ALA A 180 5.46 8.63 -12.47
CA ALA A 180 4.17 8.06 -12.10
C ALA A 180 3.48 7.43 -13.31
N SER A 181 3.01 6.19 -13.13
CA SER A 181 2.19 5.49 -14.12
C SER A 181 0.70 5.79 -13.92
N THR A 182 -0.14 5.37 -14.86
CA THR A 182 -1.61 5.52 -14.78
C THR A 182 -2.25 4.87 -13.55
N VAL A 183 -1.56 3.92 -12.91
CA VAL A 183 -2.02 3.24 -11.69
C VAL A 183 -1.56 3.92 -10.39
N PHE A 184 -0.84 5.04 -10.48
CA PHE A 184 -0.24 5.73 -9.33
C PHE A 184 -1.23 6.04 -8.21
N ALA A 185 -2.38 6.65 -8.52
CA ALA A 185 -3.40 6.99 -7.51
C ALA A 185 -3.95 5.75 -6.78
N GLY A 186 -4.09 4.62 -7.49
CA GLY A 186 -4.46 3.33 -6.91
C GLY A 186 -3.38 2.80 -5.96
N GLN A 187 -2.10 2.90 -6.36
CA GLN A 187 -0.98 2.49 -5.51
C GLN A 187 -0.83 3.37 -4.27
N VAL A 188 -1.09 4.67 -4.38
CA VAL A 188 -1.14 5.57 -3.22
C VAL A 188 -2.23 5.14 -2.24
N THR A 189 -3.40 4.74 -2.73
CA THR A 189 -4.49 4.23 -1.87
C THR A 189 -4.03 3.00 -1.09
N ILE A 190 -3.32 2.05 -1.74
CA ILE A 190 -2.74 0.88 -1.07
C ILE A 190 -1.72 1.30 0.01
N ALA A 191 -0.87 2.29 -0.25
CA ALA A 191 0.09 2.78 0.74
C ALA A 191 -0.62 3.45 1.93
N LEU A 192 -1.66 4.25 1.69
CA LEU A 192 -2.48 4.88 2.74
C LEU A 192 -3.21 3.84 3.61
N ASP A 193 -3.64 2.73 3.03
CA ASP A 193 -4.23 1.61 3.77
C ASP A 193 -3.21 0.95 4.70
N ARG A 194 -1.99 0.71 4.21
CA ARG A 194 -0.88 0.19 5.05
C ARG A 194 -0.56 1.12 6.21
N ILE A 195 -0.54 2.44 5.98
CA ILE A 195 -0.38 3.44 7.05
C ILE A 195 -1.51 3.31 8.06
N SER A 196 -2.75 3.24 7.60
CA SER A 196 -3.93 3.12 8.47
C SER A 196 -3.90 1.83 9.30
N TRP A 197 -3.38 0.72 8.76
CA TRP A 197 -3.19 -0.52 9.52
C TRP A 197 -2.17 -0.37 10.66
N PHE A 198 -1.06 0.33 10.43
CA PHE A 198 -0.12 0.66 11.51
C PHE A 198 -0.80 1.49 12.60
N MET A 199 -1.52 2.55 12.21
CA MET A 199 -2.21 3.44 13.16
C MET A 199 -3.24 2.67 14.01
N LYS A 200 -4.06 1.83 13.38
CA LYS A 200 -5.03 0.96 14.07
C LYS A 200 -4.34 0.00 15.03
N ALA A 201 -3.25 -0.65 14.60
CA ALA A 201 -2.51 -1.57 15.45
C ALA A 201 -1.87 -0.85 16.66
N LYS A 202 -1.37 0.38 16.47
CA LYS A 202 -0.76 1.21 17.51
C LYS A 202 -1.76 1.71 18.55
N ALA A 203 -3.04 1.80 18.20
CA ALA A 203 -4.11 2.19 19.13
C ALA A 203 -4.34 1.15 20.25
N TYR A 204 -3.98 -0.11 20.02
CA TYR A 204 -4.06 -1.15 21.04
C TYR A 204 -2.83 -1.12 21.96
N ASN A 205 -3.02 -1.44 23.23
CA ASN A 205 -1.91 -1.61 24.17
C ASN A 205 -1.06 -2.82 23.74
N GLN A 206 0.18 -2.54 23.33
CA GLN A 206 1.13 -3.56 22.91
C GLN A 206 1.98 -4.13 24.06
N SER A 207 1.78 -3.65 25.30
CA SER A 207 2.58 -4.04 26.47
C SER A 207 4.08 -4.05 26.17
N LEU A 208 4.56 -2.91 25.69
CA LEU A 208 5.95 -2.68 25.30
C LEU A 208 6.70 -1.94 26.41
N THR A 209 8.03 -2.03 26.39
CA THR A 209 8.87 -1.21 27.26
C THR A 209 8.79 0.26 26.83
N PRO A 210 9.04 1.23 27.73
CA PRO A 210 8.95 2.65 27.41
C PRO A 210 9.83 3.06 26.21
N THR A 211 11.00 2.43 26.06
CA THR A 211 11.91 2.69 24.94
C THR A 211 11.33 2.22 23.60
N MET A 212 10.74 1.02 23.56
CA MET A 212 10.06 0.52 22.35
C MET A 212 8.85 1.38 22.00
N GLU A 213 8.08 1.80 23.01
CA GLU A 213 6.90 2.65 22.84
C GLU A 213 7.26 4.03 22.29
N ALA A 214 8.29 4.68 22.83
CA ALA A 214 8.79 5.96 22.31
C ALA A 214 9.19 5.85 20.83
N ARG A 215 9.88 4.77 20.46
CA ARG A 215 10.25 4.51 19.05
C ARG A 215 9.03 4.30 18.16
N LEU A 216 7.97 3.64 18.65
CA LEU A 216 6.72 3.50 17.88
C LEU A 216 5.99 4.85 17.72
N THR A 217 6.08 5.74 18.70
CA THR A 217 5.55 7.10 18.59
C THR A 217 6.31 7.91 17.53
N THR A 218 7.64 7.79 17.47
CA THR A 218 8.44 8.40 16.39
C THR A 218 8.05 7.87 15.00
N MET A 219 7.86 6.54 14.87
CA MET A 219 7.33 5.95 13.63
C MET A 219 5.95 6.50 13.25
N GLN A 220 5.05 6.63 14.23
CA GLN A 220 3.73 7.21 14.01
C GLN A 220 3.82 8.63 13.47
N GLN A 221 4.69 9.47 14.03
CA GLN A 221 4.93 10.82 13.52
C GLN A 221 5.39 10.81 12.05
N GLY A 222 6.37 9.95 11.72
CA GLY A 222 6.84 9.80 10.33
C GLY A 222 5.72 9.40 9.37
N LEU A 223 4.88 8.44 9.77
CA LEU A 223 3.76 8.01 8.94
C LEU A 223 2.63 9.04 8.83
N VAL A 224 2.41 9.90 9.82
CA VAL A 224 1.47 11.03 9.70
C VAL A 224 1.94 11.99 8.61
N ILE A 225 3.24 12.32 8.58
CA ILE A 225 3.83 13.18 7.56
C ILE A 225 3.73 12.50 6.19
N ARG A 226 4.12 11.23 6.12
CA ARG A 226 4.04 10.43 4.88
C ARG A 226 2.61 10.37 4.34
N ARG A 227 1.60 10.21 5.21
CA ARG A 227 0.19 10.20 4.84
C ARG A 227 -0.23 11.51 4.17
N ALA A 228 0.03 12.64 4.82
CA ALA A 228 -0.33 13.95 4.29
C ALA A 228 0.34 14.23 2.94
N LEU A 229 1.62 13.85 2.80
CA LEU A 229 2.36 13.94 1.55
C LEU A 229 1.70 13.09 0.44
N LEU A 230 1.38 11.83 0.72
CA LEU A 230 0.74 10.93 -0.24
C LEU A 230 -0.67 11.40 -0.65
N GLU A 231 -1.48 11.87 0.30
CA GLU A 231 -2.81 12.44 0.03
C GLU A 231 -2.71 13.65 -0.92
N ASN A 232 -1.71 14.52 -0.70
CA ASN A 232 -1.46 15.65 -1.58
C ASN A 232 -1.01 15.20 -2.99
N LEU A 233 -0.05 14.28 -3.08
CA LEU A 233 0.44 13.76 -4.36
C LEU A 233 -0.66 13.05 -5.17
N LYS A 234 -1.53 12.30 -4.50
CA LYS A 234 -2.70 11.67 -5.13
C LYS A 234 -3.63 12.72 -5.71
N SER A 235 -3.99 13.74 -4.93
CA SER A 235 -4.86 14.84 -5.36
C SER A 235 -4.28 15.58 -6.59
N GLN A 236 -2.98 15.90 -6.56
CA GLN A 236 -2.31 16.56 -7.70
C GLN A 236 -2.34 15.69 -8.96
N TYR A 237 -2.06 14.39 -8.82
CA TYR A 237 -2.08 13.46 -9.94
C TYR A 237 -3.48 13.34 -10.56
N GLU A 238 -4.53 13.22 -9.74
CA GLU A 238 -5.90 13.10 -10.20
C GLU A 238 -6.43 14.39 -10.85
N MET A 239 -6.03 15.56 -10.34
CA MET A 239 -6.51 16.86 -10.86
C MET A 239 -5.72 17.36 -12.08
N MET A 240 -4.40 17.20 -12.08
CA MET A 240 -3.50 17.85 -13.04
C MET A 240 -2.68 16.88 -13.88
N GLY A 241 -2.58 15.59 -13.50
CA GLY A 241 -1.71 14.62 -14.14
C GLY A 241 -0.21 14.93 -14.02
N LYS A 242 0.18 15.89 -13.17
CA LYS A 242 1.56 16.33 -12.93
C LYS A 242 1.78 16.60 -11.44
N PHE A 243 3.05 16.58 -11.02
CA PHE A 243 3.45 16.90 -9.65
C PHE A 243 4.13 18.26 -9.59
N GLU A 244 3.73 19.05 -8.59
CA GLU A 244 4.32 20.32 -8.22
C GLU A 244 4.78 20.23 -6.76
N PHE A 245 6.10 20.12 -6.57
CA PHE A 245 6.72 20.08 -5.25
C PHE A 245 6.99 21.50 -4.76
N ASN A 246 6.11 21.99 -3.91
CA ASN A 246 6.32 23.24 -3.19
C ASN A 246 7.28 23.04 -1.99
N ARG A 247 7.63 24.13 -1.29
CA ARG A 247 8.51 24.10 -0.12
C ARG A 247 8.01 23.12 0.96
N ASP A 248 6.70 23.04 1.17
CA ASP A 248 6.12 22.26 2.26
C ASP A 248 6.13 20.76 1.95
N LEU A 249 5.88 20.35 0.70
CA LEU A 249 6.00 18.96 0.27
C LEU A 249 7.45 18.47 0.30
N ASN A 250 8.39 19.32 -0.12
CA ASN A 250 9.82 19.03 0.00
C ASN A 250 10.24 18.87 1.46
N ARG A 251 9.75 19.75 2.35
CA ARG A 251 9.99 19.65 3.79
C ARG A 251 9.39 18.38 4.37
N ALA A 252 8.16 18.04 4.02
CA ALA A 252 7.48 16.84 4.49
C ALA A 252 8.23 15.56 4.06
N GLU A 253 8.69 15.50 2.81
CA GLU A 253 9.51 14.38 2.32
C GLU A 253 10.81 14.25 3.11
N LEU A 254 11.53 15.36 3.30
CA LEU A 254 12.77 15.36 4.08
C LEU A 254 12.52 14.92 5.53
N GLU A 255 11.47 15.42 6.17
CA GLU A 255 11.15 15.09 7.57
C GLU A 255 10.74 13.63 7.74
N ALA A 256 9.92 13.09 6.83
CA ALA A 256 9.57 11.67 6.83
C ALA A 256 10.82 10.78 6.61
N SER A 257 11.68 11.14 5.66
CA SER A 257 12.94 10.45 5.41
C SER A 257 13.93 10.54 6.58
N ASP A 258 13.99 11.68 7.26
CA ASP A 258 14.84 11.89 8.45
C ASP A 258 14.40 11.00 9.62
N ILE A 259 13.08 10.90 9.86
CA ILE A 259 12.52 9.98 10.87
C ILE A 259 12.86 8.53 10.53
N SER A 260 12.70 8.13 9.27
CA SER A 260 13.05 6.78 8.81
C SER A 260 14.55 6.48 9.02
N ASN A 261 15.42 7.46 8.74
CA ASN A 261 16.86 7.36 9.01
C ASN A 261 17.17 7.23 10.50
N GLU A 262 16.53 8.05 11.34
CA GLU A 262 16.64 7.99 12.81
C GLU A 262 16.26 6.60 13.32
N MET A 263 15.17 6.02 12.83
CA MET A 263 14.74 4.69 13.23
C MET A 263 15.80 3.61 12.93
N LEU A 264 16.59 3.80 11.87
CA LEU A 264 17.70 2.95 11.46
C LEU A 264 19.05 3.34 12.09
N GLY A 265 19.08 4.30 13.01
CA GLY A 265 20.30 4.80 13.64
C GLY A 265 21.26 5.47 12.65
N ILE A 266 20.73 5.99 11.54
CA ILE A 266 21.48 6.74 10.55
C ILE A 266 21.40 8.23 10.96
N PRO A 267 22.54 8.92 11.17
CA PRO A 267 22.52 10.30 11.61
C PRO A 267 21.84 11.19 10.58
N THR A 268 20.97 12.08 11.07
CA THR A 268 20.27 13.09 10.27
C THR A 268 21.29 14.06 9.68
N LYS A 269 21.17 14.41 8.40
CA LYS A 269 22.05 15.40 7.75
C LYS A 269 21.67 16.86 8.05
N ARG A 270 20.79 17.10 9.03
CA ARG A 270 20.43 18.46 9.43
C ARG A 270 21.67 19.20 9.93
N ALA A 271 21.95 20.36 9.33
CA ALA A 271 22.60 21.41 10.10
C ALA A 271 21.66 21.76 11.27
N PRO A 272 22.16 21.87 12.51
CA PRO A 272 21.33 22.34 13.61
C PRO A 272 20.74 23.69 13.22
N ILE A 273 19.42 23.84 13.39
CA ILE A 273 18.76 25.12 13.20
C ILE A 273 19.32 26.03 14.30
N GLN A 274 20.25 26.92 13.95
CA GLN A 274 20.61 28.08 14.77
C GLN A 274 19.39 29.02 14.76
N GLY A 275 18.38 28.69 15.57
CA GLY A 275 17.39 29.66 15.99
C GLY A 275 18.03 30.47 17.11
N ASN A 276 18.30 31.76 16.86
CA ASN A 276 18.62 32.71 17.91
C ASN A 276 17.47 32.72 18.92
N ILE A 277 17.69 32.10 20.08
CA ILE A 277 16.78 32.15 21.23
C ILE A 277 16.97 33.46 22.03
N THR A 278 17.64 34.46 21.46
CA THR A 278 17.99 35.72 22.11
C THR A 278 17.07 36.89 21.78
N GLU A 279 15.98 36.68 21.05
CA GLU A 279 14.95 37.71 20.85
C GLU A 279 13.55 37.15 21.15
N LEU A 280 13.27 36.96 22.44
CA LEU A 280 11.93 37.02 23.05
C LEU A 280 12.07 37.49 24.50
#